data_AF-A0A7K2ZJ02-F1
#
_entry.id   AF-A0A7K2ZJ02-F1
#
_cell.length_a   1.000
_cell.length_b   1.000
_cell.length_c   1.000
_cell.angle_alpha   90.00
_cell.angle_beta   90.00
_cell.angle_gamma   90.00
#
_symmetry.space_group_name_H-M   'P 1'
#
loop_
_entity.id
_entity.type
_entity.pdbx_description
1 polymer ?
#
loop_
_entity_poly.entity_id
_entity_poly.type
_entity_poly.pdbx_seq_one_letter_code
_entity_poly.pdbx_strand_id
1 'polypeptide(L)'
;SAPWIVGVVSAATLLLGTAAVAGSWASGEVPGLATDGAPAPVESLAEAAQSTGSWLIGFGFILFVAGGRRAYRDASARRTIGILWDVGTFWPRAAHPFAPPCYAERAVPDLASRMCAWTATTKGRLIISGHSQGSVLAAAAVWQLPDTARRRVGLLTYGSPIERLYGRWFPAYFGAVPLLGLNRSVHCWRNLFRATDPIGGPVRLSTDPDPGVDRGPLKDPLAYGRTTALPLPEPILGHSDYQADPVFAKERAALLEELGPLLPRQGGDALEKGQEGPASQKSSGRSSG
;
A
#
# COMPACT_ATOMS: atom_id res chain seq x y z
N SER A 1 -10.84 -6.35 37.48
CA SER A 1 -10.69 -4.99 38.05
C SER A 1 -9.47 -4.20 37.56
N ALA A 2 -8.76 -4.64 36.51
CA ALA A 2 -7.58 -3.96 35.95
C ALA A 2 -7.83 -2.77 34.97
N PRO A 3 -8.97 -2.67 34.23
CA PRO A 3 -9.11 -1.65 33.17
C PRO A 3 -9.10 -0.19 33.65
N TRP A 4 -9.69 0.09 34.80
CA TRP A 4 -9.79 1.46 35.32
C TRP A 4 -8.44 1.97 35.85
N ILE A 5 -7.63 1.08 36.44
CA ILE A 5 -6.28 1.40 36.91
C ILE A 5 -5.40 1.79 35.73
N VAL A 6 -5.47 1.02 34.63
CA VAL A 6 -4.74 1.33 33.40
C VAL A 6 -5.18 2.68 32.85
N GLY A 7 -6.48 2.97 32.80
CA GLY A 7 -7.00 4.26 32.32
C GLY A 7 -6.51 5.45 33.17
N VAL A 8 -6.57 5.33 34.50
CA VAL A 8 -6.10 6.37 35.43
C VAL A 8 -4.60 6.60 35.31
N VAL A 9 -3.81 5.52 35.25
CA VAL A 9 -2.35 5.60 35.09
C VAL A 9 -2.01 6.23 33.74
N SER A 10 -2.64 5.81 32.64
CA SER A 10 -2.40 6.39 31.31
C SER A 10 -2.75 7.88 31.24
N ALA A 11 -3.89 8.28 31.82
CA ALA A 11 -4.29 9.69 31.86
C ALA A 11 -3.31 10.53 32.70
N ALA A 12 -2.91 10.03 33.87
CA ALA A 12 -1.93 10.70 34.72
C ALA A 12 -0.56 10.84 34.03
N THR A 13 -0.07 9.78 33.39
CA THR A 13 1.19 9.82 32.62
C THR A 13 1.11 10.81 31.46
N LEU A 14 0.00 10.84 30.72
CA LEU A 14 -0.18 11.77 29.60
C LEU A 14 -0.20 13.23 30.07
N LEU A 15 -0.94 13.52 31.14
CA LEU A 15 -1.01 14.87 31.70
C LEU A 15 0.35 15.34 32.24
N LEU A 16 1.02 14.50 33.02
CA LEU A 16 2.34 14.81 33.57
C LEU A 16 3.39 14.97 32.47
N GLY A 17 3.38 14.11 31.44
CA GLY A 17 4.26 14.22 30.29
C GLY A 17 4.01 15.49 29.46
N THR A 18 2.73 15.85 29.25
CA THR A 18 2.36 17.06 28.52
C THR A 18 2.78 18.33 29.29
N ALA A 19 2.56 18.35 30.60
CA ALA A 19 2.97 19.45 31.46
C ALA A 19 4.50 19.60 31.50
N ALA A 20 5.24 18.49 31.58
CA ALA A 20 6.70 18.49 31.53
C ALA A 20 7.24 19.03 30.19
N VAL A 21 6.68 18.59 29.06
CA VAL A 21 7.08 19.07 27.72
C VAL A 21 6.75 20.56 27.55
N ALA A 22 5.55 20.98 27.95
CA ALA A 22 5.16 22.40 27.90
C ALA A 22 6.04 23.26 28.80
N GLY A 23 6.35 22.79 30.02
CA GLY A 23 7.24 23.45 30.96
C GLY A 23 8.66 23.58 30.43
N SER A 24 9.23 22.52 29.84
CA SER A 24 10.55 22.57 29.21
C SER A 24 10.58 23.44 27.95
N TRP A 25 9.51 23.47 27.16
CA TRP A 25 9.45 24.33 25.99
C TRP A 25 9.36 25.82 26.38
N ALA A 26 8.64 26.13 27.47
CA ALA A 26 8.51 27.50 27.97
C ALA A 26 9.77 27.99 28.72
N SER A 27 10.46 27.11 29.45
CA SER A 27 11.62 27.47 30.28
C SER A 27 12.97 27.28 29.59
N GLY A 28 13.05 26.42 28.56
CA GLY A 28 14.32 25.99 27.96
C GLY A 28 15.12 25.00 28.82
N GLU A 29 14.61 24.62 29.99
CA GLU A 29 15.29 23.79 30.98
C GLU A 29 14.55 22.46 31.19
N VAL A 30 15.25 21.45 31.73
CA VAL A 30 14.57 20.20 32.14
C VAL A 30 13.70 20.43 33.38
N PRO A 31 12.61 19.69 33.58
CA PRO A 31 11.63 19.98 34.62
C PRO A 31 12.22 20.14 36.02
N GLY A 32 13.23 19.33 36.39
CA GLY A 32 13.92 19.46 37.69
C GLY A 32 14.68 20.78 37.86
N LEU A 33 15.32 21.30 36.80
CA LEU A 33 16.01 22.60 36.83
C LEU A 33 15.01 23.77 36.74
N ALA A 34 13.90 23.59 36.03
CA ALA A 34 12.85 24.60 35.90
C ALA A 34 12.07 24.81 37.21
N THR A 35 12.09 23.85 38.14
CA THR A 35 11.45 23.93 39.46
C THR A 35 12.44 24.18 40.60
N ASP A 36 13.71 24.45 40.30
CA ASP A 36 14.73 24.67 41.33
C ASP A 36 14.38 25.92 42.16
N GLY A 37 14.18 25.76 43.47
CA GLY A 37 13.68 26.79 44.38
C GLY A 37 12.14 26.90 44.52
N ALA A 38 11.37 26.00 43.91
CA ALA A 38 9.92 25.87 44.13
C ALA A 38 9.60 25.27 45.52
N PRO A 39 8.35 25.37 46.01
CA PRO A 39 7.97 24.69 47.26
C PRO A 39 8.26 23.19 47.19
N ALA A 40 8.83 22.62 48.26
CA ALA A 40 9.23 21.21 48.37
C ALA A 40 8.30 20.16 47.74
N PRO A 41 6.95 20.23 47.86
CA PRO A 41 6.07 19.25 47.19
C PRO A 41 6.09 19.32 45.66
N VAL A 42 6.37 20.49 45.08
CA VAL A 42 6.44 20.71 43.61
C VAL A 42 7.74 20.13 43.05
N GLU A 43 8.85 20.40 43.74
CA GLU A 43 10.17 19.87 43.41
C GLU A 43 10.18 18.33 43.49
N SER A 44 9.66 17.77 44.58
CA SER A 44 9.54 16.30 44.75
C SER A 44 8.67 15.64 43.68
N LEU A 45 7.60 16.33 43.23
CA LEU A 45 6.73 15.83 42.16
C LEU A 45 7.44 15.88 40.80
N ALA A 46 8.20 16.94 40.52
CA ALA A 46 8.97 17.09 39.29
C ALA A 46 10.08 16.03 39.19
N GLU A 47 10.81 15.78 40.28
CA GLU A 47 11.82 14.72 40.35
C GLU A 47 11.22 13.33 40.17
N ALA A 48 10.09 13.05 40.83
CA ALA A 48 9.39 11.78 40.69
C ALA A 48 8.89 11.57 39.24
N ALA A 49 8.36 12.62 38.61
CA ALA A 49 7.91 12.58 37.22
C ALA A 49 9.08 12.36 36.24
N GLN A 50 10.21 13.05 36.46
CA GLN A 50 11.42 12.89 35.65
C GLN A 50 12.01 11.48 35.79
N SER A 51 12.16 10.99 37.02
CA SER A 51 12.65 9.63 37.30
C SER A 51 11.74 8.57 36.67
N THR A 52 10.42 8.71 36.82
CA THR A 52 9.44 7.81 36.20
C THR A 52 9.54 7.85 34.68
N GLY A 53 9.71 9.04 34.08
CA GLY A 53 9.96 9.22 32.66
C GLY A 53 11.22 8.49 32.18
N SER A 54 12.33 8.61 32.92
CA SER A 54 13.58 7.92 32.62
C SER A 54 13.43 6.39 32.68
N TRP A 55 12.73 5.86 33.69
CA TRP A 55 12.44 4.42 33.79
C TRP A 55 11.54 3.93 32.66
N LEU A 56 10.53 4.71 32.27
CA LEU A 56 9.65 4.40 31.13
C LEU A 56 10.41 4.38 29.80
N ILE A 57 11.36 5.31 29.60
CA ILE A 57 12.25 5.30 28.42
C ILE A 57 13.12 4.02 28.42
N GLY A 58 13.72 3.67 29.55
CA GLY A 58 14.51 2.45 29.70
C GLY A 58 13.68 1.19 29.42
N PHE A 59 12.47 1.11 29.97
CA PHE A 59 11.54 0.02 29.70
C PHE A 59 11.11 -0.03 28.24
N GLY A 60 10.83 1.13 27.62
CA GLY A 60 10.53 1.25 26.19
C GLY A 60 11.67 0.75 25.32
N PHE A 61 12.93 1.05 25.68
CA PHE A 61 14.10 0.54 24.98
C PHE A 61 14.22 -1.00 25.10
N ILE A 62 13.99 -1.55 26.30
CA ILE A 62 13.96 -3.01 26.50
C ILE A 62 12.84 -3.64 25.64
N LEU A 63 11.64 -3.06 25.62
CA LEU A 63 10.54 -3.52 24.77
C LEU A 63 10.87 -3.41 23.28
N PHE A 64 11.57 -2.36 22.86
CA PHE A 64 12.03 -2.19 21.49
C PHE A 64 13.03 -3.30 21.10
N VAL A 65 14.04 -3.56 21.93
CA VAL A 65 15.02 -4.62 21.71
C VAL A 65 14.37 -6.01 21.76
N ALA A 66 13.50 -6.26 22.74
CA ALA A 66 12.76 -7.50 22.88
C ALA A 66 11.80 -7.73 21.70
N GLY A 67 11.11 -6.66 21.26
CA GLY A 67 10.23 -6.63 20.09
C GLY A 67 11.01 -6.90 18.80
N GLY A 68 12.17 -6.27 18.61
CA GLY A 68 13.06 -6.53 17.48
C GLY A 68 13.58 -7.97 17.46
N ARG A 69 14.01 -8.50 18.62
CA ARG A 69 14.42 -9.92 18.76
C ARG A 69 13.26 -10.88 18.50
N ARG A 70 12.04 -10.54 18.93
CA ARG A 70 10.84 -11.33 18.67
C ARG A 70 10.47 -11.30 17.19
N ALA A 71 10.54 -10.14 16.53
CA ALA A 71 10.34 -9.99 15.09
C ALA A 71 11.34 -10.82 14.26
N TYR A 72 12.56 -10.99 14.77
CA TYR A 72 13.56 -11.85 14.14
C TYR A 72 13.25 -13.35 14.27
N ARG A 73 12.52 -13.76 15.32
CA ARG A 73 12.25 -15.17 15.65
C ARG A 73 10.85 -15.65 15.28
N ASP A 74 9.88 -14.74 15.13
CA ASP A 74 8.46 -15.06 14.98
C ASP A 74 7.91 -14.47 13.67
N ALA A 75 7.42 -15.32 12.78
CA ALA A 75 6.89 -14.94 11.48
C ALA A 75 5.64 -14.06 11.57
N SER A 76 4.84 -14.20 12.64
CA SER A 76 3.63 -13.40 12.85
C SER A 76 3.96 -11.99 13.34
N ALA A 77 4.90 -11.84 14.29
CA ALA A 77 5.40 -10.55 14.74
C ALA A 77 6.12 -9.76 13.63
N ARG A 78 6.85 -10.47 12.75
CA ARG A 78 7.46 -9.87 11.55
C ARG A 78 6.43 -9.31 10.58
N ARG A 79 5.24 -9.93 10.46
CA ARG A 79 4.18 -9.44 9.58
C ARG A 79 3.60 -8.11 10.06
N THR A 80 3.39 -7.93 11.38
CA THR A 80 2.88 -6.67 11.94
C THR A 80 3.90 -5.52 11.82
N ILE A 81 5.17 -5.78 12.15
CA ILE A 81 6.24 -4.78 11.99
C ILE A 81 6.50 -4.50 10.50
N GLY A 82 6.37 -5.52 9.65
CA GLY A 82 6.45 -5.42 8.20
C GLY A 82 5.41 -4.46 7.62
N ILE A 83 4.17 -4.45 8.12
CA ILE A 83 3.14 -3.50 7.66
C ILE A 83 3.54 -2.04 7.96
N LEU A 84 4.04 -1.76 9.17
CA LEU A 84 4.51 -0.41 9.51
C LEU A 84 5.73 0.00 8.66
N TRP A 85 6.60 -0.97 8.38
CA TRP A 85 7.76 -0.80 7.53
C TRP A 85 7.42 -0.64 6.04
N ASP A 86 6.38 -1.32 5.55
CA ASP A 86 5.88 -1.20 4.17
C ASP A 86 5.29 0.19 3.93
N VAL A 87 4.67 0.80 4.95
CA VAL A 87 4.23 2.20 4.90
C VAL A 87 5.42 3.15 4.87
N GLY A 88 6.42 2.93 5.72
CA GLY A 88 7.65 3.75 5.76
C GLY A 88 8.48 3.64 4.46
N THR A 89 8.56 2.45 3.87
CA THR A 89 9.31 2.16 2.63
C THR A 89 8.56 2.52 1.35
N PHE A 90 7.32 2.98 1.44
CA PHE A 90 6.65 3.54 0.27
C PHE A 90 7.23 4.92 -0.11
N TRP A 91 7.61 5.74 0.87
CA TRP A 91 8.02 7.13 0.63
C TRP A 91 9.48 7.23 0.18
N PRO A 92 9.83 8.20 -0.70
CA PRO A 92 11.19 8.43 -1.14
C PRO A 92 12.15 8.63 0.03
N ARG A 93 13.41 8.22 -0.11
CA ARG A 93 14.44 8.43 0.93
C ARG A 93 14.62 9.90 1.32
N ALA A 94 14.29 10.83 0.43
CA ALA A 94 14.28 12.26 0.71
C ALA A 94 13.34 12.66 1.85
N ALA A 95 12.30 11.86 2.14
CA ALA A 95 11.38 12.08 3.24
C ALA A 95 11.89 11.50 4.58
N HIS A 96 12.81 10.52 4.58
CA HIS A 96 13.53 10.07 5.79
C HIS A 96 14.80 9.24 5.46
N PRO A 97 16.00 9.62 5.99
CA PRO A 97 17.29 9.04 5.60
C PRO A 97 17.53 7.58 6.03
N PHE A 98 16.73 7.04 6.95
CA PHE A 98 16.81 5.64 7.38
C PHE A 98 15.77 4.72 6.69
N ALA A 99 15.02 5.24 5.73
CA ALA A 99 14.12 4.40 4.93
C ALA A 99 14.94 3.44 4.05
N PRO A 100 14.62 2.14 4.04
CA PRO A 100 15.13 1.19 3.05
C PRO A 100 14.90 1.64 1.61
N PRO A 101 15.53 0.96 0.62
CA PRO A 101 15.23 1.20 -0.80
C PRO A 101 13.71 1.18 -1.01
N CYS A 102 13.15 2.33 -1.36
CA CYS A 102 11.70 2.49 -1.34
C CYS A 102 11.07 1.91 -2.62
N TYR A 103 9.84 1.40 -2.50
CA TYR A 103 9.12 0.90 -3.67
C TYR A 103 8.90 2.00 -4.71
N ALA A 104 8.78 3.27 -4.28
CA ALA A 104 8.61 4.41 -5.17
C ALA A 104 9.85 4.73 -6.03
N GLU A 105 11.06 4.42 -5.57
CA GLU A 105 12.30 4.68 -6.32
C GLU A 105 12.62 3.59 -7.35
N ARG A 106 12.05 2.38 -7.20
CA ARG A 106 12.34 1.25 -8.10
C ARG A 106 11.12 0.55 -8.64
N ALA A 107 10.28 -0.01 -7.77
CA ALA A 107 9.14 -0.84 -8.19
C ALA A 107 8.09 -0.03 -8.97
N VAL A 108 7.80 1.19 -8.56
CA VAL A 108 6.80 2.04 -9.23
C VAL A 108 7.25 2.47 -10.64
N PRO A 109 8.47 3.04 -10.84
CA PRO A 109 8.96 3.36 -12.17
C PRO A 109 9.12 2.13 -13.07
N ASP A 110 9.62 1.00 -12.55
CA ASP A 110 9.78 -0.24 -13.31
C ASP A 110 8.43 -0.78 -13.80
N LEU A 111 7.41 -0.75 -12.93
CA LEU A 111 6.05 -1.17 -13.26
C LEU A 111 5.41 -0.24 -14.31
N ALA A 112 5.56 1.08 -14.14
CA ALA A 112 5.09 2.07 -15.12
C ALA A 112 5.77 1.88 -16.48
N SER A 113 7.10 1.75 -16.48
CA SER A 113 7.91 1.50 -17.69
C SER A 113 7.45 0.23 -18.42
N ARG A 114 7.23 -0.87 -17.68
CA ARG A 114 6.75 -2.13 -18.24
C ARG A 114 5.36 -2.01 -18.86
N MET A 115 4.43 -1.32 -18.19
CA MET A 115 3.08 -1.07 -18.73
C MET A 115 3.14 -0.18 -19.99
N CYS A 116 3.95 0.88 -19.99
CA CYS A 116 4.19 1.73 -21.16
C CYS A 116 4.78 0.94 -22.33
N ALA A 117 5.86 0.20 -22.11
CA ALA A 117 6.51 -0.60 -23.15
C ALA A 117 5.53 -1.62 -23.75
N TRP A 118 4.82 -2.36 -22.89
CA TRP A 118 3.87 -3.37 -23.36
C TRP A 118 2.72 -2.75 -24.16
N THR A 119 2.10 -1.67 -23.69
CA THR A 119 1.01 -1.00 -24.40
C THR A 119 1.49 -0.32 -25.70
N ALA A 120 2.74 0.17 -25.74
CA ALA A 120 3.33 0.75 -26.93
C ALA A 120 3.63 -0.29 -28.02
N THR A 121 4.19 -1.45 -27.64
CA THR A 121 4.57 -2.54 -28.55
C THR A 121 3.35 -3.30 -29.07
N THR A 122 2.44 -3.68 -28.18
CA THR A 122 1.28 -4.52 -28.56
C THR A 122 0.10 -3.73 -29.10
N LYS A 123 0.07 -2.42 -28.83
CA LYS A 123 -1.13 -1.58 -28.94
C LYS A 123 -2.33 -2.11 -28.15
N GLY A 124 -2.12 -3.08 -27.26
CA GLY A 124 -3.14 -3.75 -26.47
C GLY A 124 -3.56 -2.94 -25.24
N ARG A 125 -4.47 -3.55 -24.48
CA ARG A 125 -4.97 -3.07 -23.19
C ARG A 125 -4.66 -4.11 -22.12
N LEU A 126 -4.42 -3.69 -20.88
CA LEU A 126 -4.07 -4.58 -19.77
C LEU A 126 -4.86 -4.27 -18.51
N ILE A 127 -4.95 -5.24 -17.61
CA ILE A 127 -5.42 -5.03 -16.23
C ILE A 127 -4.23 -5.17 -15.29
N ILE A 128 -4.06 -4.20 -14.40
CA ILE A 128 -3.15 -4.32 -13.26
C ILE A 128 -3.94 -4.68 -12.00
N SER A 129 -3.49 -5.73 -11.32
CA SER A 129 -4.13 -6.29 -10.14
C SER A 129 -3.24 -6.04 -8.91
N GLY A 130 -3.77 -5.40 -7.87
CA GLY A 130 -3.02 -5.03 -6.66
C GLY A 130 -3.72 -5.46 -5.38
N HIS A 131 -3.09 -6.37 -4.63
CA HIS A 131 -3.52 -6.76 -3.28
C HIS A 131 -2.82 -5.91 -2.23
N SER A 132 -3.53 -5.44 -1.20
CA SER A 132 -2.91 -4.80 -0.05
C SER A 132 -1.95 -3.67 -0.48
N GLN A 133 -0.68 -3.71 -0.08
CA GLN A 133 0.35 -2.75 -0.52
C GLN A 133 0.48 -2.64 -2.04
N GLY A 134 0.27 -3.75 -2.75
CA GLY A 134 0.26 -3.77 -4.22
C GLY A 134 -0.82 -2.87 -4.83
N SER A 135 -1.92 -2.58 -4.14
CA SER A 135 -2.91 -1.61 -4.62
C SER A 135 -2.36 -0.19 -4.65
N VAL A 136 -1.60 0.19 -3.62
CA VAL A 136 -0.94 1.49 -3.49
C VAL A 136 0.14 1.64 -4.58
N LEU A 137 0.94 0.60 -4.79
CA LEU A 137 1.95 0.57 -5.85
C LEU A 137 1.34 0.63 -7.25
N ALA A 138 0.24 -0.10 -7.47
CA ALA A 138 -0.47 -0.07 -8.74
C ALA A 138 -1.05 1.32 -9.03
N ALA A 139 -1.71 1.96 -8.06
CA ALA A 139 -2.22 3.32 -8.20
C ALA A 139 -1.09 4.32 -8.50
N ALA A 140 0.02 4.24 -7.76
CA ALA A 140 1.19 5.08 -7.98
C ALA A 140 1.81 4.89 -9.37
N ALA A 141 1.92 3.65 -9.85
CA ALA A 141 2.49 3.37 -11.17
C ALA A 141 1.58 3.87 -12.29
N VAL A 142 0.26 3.73 -12.12
CA VAL A 142 -0.73 4.24 -13.08
C VAL A 142 -0.70 5.76 -13.18
N TRP A 143 -0.49 6.49 -12.08
CA TRP A 143 -0.29 7.94 -12.13
C TRP A 143 0.93 8.35 -12.95
N GLN A 144 1.99 7.54 -12.99
CA GLN A 144 3.20 7.83 -13.78
C GLN A 144 3.04 7.52 -15.28
N LEU A 145 1.96 6.86 -15.69
CA LEU A 145 1.72 6.57 -17.11
C LEU A 145 1.36 7.84 -17.89
N PRO A 146 1.80 7.97 -19.16
CA PRO A 146 1.26 8.98 -20.06
C PRO A 146 -0.23 8.68 -20.33
N ASP A 147 -1.02 9.74 -20.57
CA ASP A 147 -2.48 9.64 -20.73
C ASP A 147 -2.92 8.62 -21.79
N THR A 148 -2.16 8.46 -22.87
CA THR A 148 -2.44 7.49 -23.94
C THR A 148 -2.31 6.03 -23.50
N ALA A 149 -1.38 5.74 -22.59
CA ALA A 149 -1.21 4.42 -21.98
C ALA A 149 -2.20 4.23 -20.82
N ARG A 150 -2.41 5.26 -19.99
CA ARG A 150 -3.31 5.21 -18.82
C ARG A 150 -4.74 4.83 -19.20
N ARG A 151 -5.26 5.36 -20.30
CA ARG A 151 -6.60 5.03 -20.86
C ARG A 151 -6.72 3.60 -21.41
N ARG A 152 -5.64 2.82 -21.44
CA ARG A 152 -5.61 1.41 -21.87
C ARG A 152 -5.43 0.45 -20.70
N VAL A 153 -5.40 0.98 -19.48
CA VAL A 153 -5.18 0.21 -18.25
C VAL A 153 -6.49 0.14 -17.48
N GLY A 154 -6.91 -1.07 -17.14
CA GLY A 154 -7.89 -1.35 -16.09
C GLY A 154 -7.19 -1.60 -14.76
N LEU A 155 -7.79 -1.17 -13.66
CA LEU A 155 -7.26 -1.31 -12.31
C LEU A 155 -8.16 -2.25 -11.48
N LEU A 156 -7.58 -3.28 -10.87
CA LEU A 156 -8.27 -4.19 -9.95
C LEU A 156 -7.55 -4.18 -8.61
N THR A 157 -8.11 -3.50 -7.62
CA THR A 157 -7.55 -3.45 -6.25
C THR A 157 -8.37 -4.32 -5.31
N TYR A 158 -7.74 -4.88 -4.28
CA TYR A 158 -8.46 -5.69 -3.30
C TYR A 158 -7.67 -5.80 -1.99
N GLY A 159 -8.41 -5.88 -0.88
CA GLY A 159 -7.80 -5.69 0.45
C GLY A 159 -7.06 -4.36 0.53
N SER A 160 -7.55 -3.32 -0.13
CA SER A 160 -6.79 -2.09 -0.40
C SER A 160 -6.72 -1.15 0.82
N PRO A 161 -5.53 -0.78 1.34
CA PRO A 161 -5.38 0.19 2.41
C PRO A 161 -5.41 1.65 1.92
N ILE A 162 -5.70 1.89 0.62
CA ILE A 162 -5.60 3.20 -0.03
C ILE A 162 -6.38 4.27 0.73
N GLU A 163 -7.69 4.10 0.98
CA GLU A 163 -8.44 5.09 1.76
C GLU A 163 -8.14 4.97 3.24
N ARG A 164 -8.22 3.75 3.77
CA ARG A 164 -8.27 3.50 5.21
C ARG A 164 -6.99 3.89 5.94
N LEU A 165 -5.84 3.75 5.27
CA LEU A 165 -4.54 4.07 5.84
C LEU A 165 -3.92 5.25 5.09
N TYR A 166 -3.65 5.10 3.80
CA TYR A 166 -2.91 6.10 3.04
C TYR A 166 -3.68 7.41 2.88
N GLY A 167 -4.98 7.36 2.60
CA GLY A 167 -5.81 8.54 2.41
C GLY A 167 -6.02 9.35 3.69
N ARG A 168 -5.99 8.69 4.85
CA ARG A 168 -6.12 9.36 6.15
C ARG A 168 -4.82 10.06 6.58
N TRP A 169 -3.69 9.40 6.40
CA TRP A 169 -2.39 9.93 6.83
C TRP A 169 -1.71 10.81 5.77
N PHE A 170 -2.03 10.59 4.49
CA PHE A 170 -1.43 11.27 3.33
C PHE A 170 -2.49 11.72 2.31
N PRO A 171 -3.48 12.53 2.73
CA PRO A 171 -4.63 12.92 1.90
C PRO A 171 -4.25 13.70 0.63
N ALA A 172 -3.09 14.36 0.62
CA ALA A 172 -2.58 15.05 -0.57
C ALA A 172 -2.31 14.08 -1.75
N TYR A 173 -1.97 12.83 -1.45
CA TYR A 173 -1.63 11.82 -2.47
C TYR A 173 -2.75 10.80 -2.68
N PHE A 174 -3.36 10.31 -1.59
CA PHE A 174 -4.38 9.26 -1.62
C PHE A 174 -5.73 9.74 -1.06
N GLY A 175 -6.00 11.04 -1.07
CA GLY A 175 -7.30 11.59 -0.70
C GLY A 175 -8.34 11.44 -1.81
N ALA A 176 -9.59 11.81 -1.52
CA ALA A 176 -10.71 11.68 -2.44
C ALA A 176 -10.47 12.35 -3.80
N VAL A 177 -9.87 13.54 -3.82
CA VAL A 177 -9.62 14.30 -5.05
C VAL A 177 -8.59 13.60 -5.97
N PRO A 178 -7.36 13.25 -5.52
CA PRO A 178 -6.43 12.45 -6.32
C PRO A 178 -7.00 11.11 -6.81
N LEU A 179 -7.76 10.41 -5.96
CA LEU A 179 -8.33 9.11 -6.29
C LEU A 179 -9.49 9.23 -7.30
N LEU A 180 -10.29 10.29 -7.22
CA LEU A 180 -11.28 10.60 -8.25
C LEU A 180 -10.60 10.93 -9.59
N GLY A 181 -9.49 11.66 -9.54
CA GLY A 181 -8.63 11.90 -10.71
C GLY A 181 -8.11 10.60 -11.31
N LEU A 182 -7.64 9.67 -10.48
CA LEU A 182 -7.21 8.34 -10.90
C LEU A 182 -8.34 7.61 -11.63
N ASN A 183 -9.52 7.50 -11.01
CA ASN A 183 -10.70 6.84 -11.56
C ASN A 183 -11.09 7.39 -12.95
N ARG A 184 -11.05 8.71 -13.12
CA ARG A 184 -11.37 9.39 -14.40
C ARG A 184 -10.32 9.18 -15.49
N SER A 185 -9.12 8.76 -15.12
CA SER A 185 -7.96 8.70 -16.01
C SER A 185 -7.60 7.29 -16.48
N VAL A 186 -7.99 6.27 -15.70
CA VAL A 186 -7.94 4.85 -16.09
C VAL A 186 -9.15 4.50 -16.94
N HIS A 187 -9.08 3.36 -17.64
CA HIS A 187 -10.22 2.90 -18.43
C HIS A 187 -11.38 2.43 -17.55
N CYS A 188 -11.06 1.62 -16.55
CA CYS A 188 -12.02 1.04 -15.61
C CYS A 188 -11.31 0.68 -14.30
N TRP A 189 -12.03 0.75 -13.18
CA TRP A 189 -11.49 0.40 -11.86
C TRP A 189 -12.53 -0.34 -11.03
N ARG A 190 -12.13 -1.48 -10.44
CA ARG A 190 -12.85 -2.12 -9.33
C ARG A 190 -11.96 -2.32 -8.12
N ASN A 191 -12.52 -2.12 -6.93
CA ASN A 191 -11.93 -2.39 -5.64
C ASN A 191 -12.77 -3.42 -4.87
N LEU A 192 -12.20 -4.56 -4.50
CA LEU A 192 -12.89 -5.59 -3.72
C LEU A 192 -12.50 -5.49 -2.24
N PHE A 193 -13.49 -5.50 -1.34
CA PHE A 193 -13.21 -5.41 0.09
C PHE A 193 -14.15 -6.29 0.92
N ARG A 194 -13.68 -6.77 2.07
CA ARG A 194 -14.48 -7.45 3.08
C ARG A 194 -14.68 -6.56 4.29
N ALA A 195 -15.81 -6.72 4.99
CA ALA A 195 -16.03 -6.02 6.26
C ALA A 195 -15.12 -6.53 7.39
N THR A 196 -14.67 -7.78 7.28
CA THR A 196 -13.79 -8.48 8.22
C THR A 196 -12.30 -8.18 7.99
N ASP A 197 -11.94 -7.45 6.93
CA ASP A 197 -10.56 -7.08 6.63
C ASP A 197 -10.13 -5.86 7.50
N PRO A 198 -9.18 -6.04 8.44
CA PRO A 198 -8.77 -4.95 9.33
C PRO A 198 -7.92 -3.90 8.63
N ILE A 199 -7.34 -4.21 7.46
CA ILE A 199 -6.42 -3.35 6.73
C ILE A 199 -7.13 -2.75 5.51
N GLY A 200 -7.70 -3.61 4.68
CA GLY A 200 -8.32 -3.27 3.41
C GLY A 200 -9.75 -2.78 3.53
N GLY A 201 -10.14 -1.79 2.73
CA GLY A 201 -11.47 -1.20 2.78
C GLY A 201 -11.98 -0.64 1.46
N PRO A 202 -13.17 -0.02 1.48
CA PRO A 202 -13.66 0.74 0.33
C PRO A 202 -12.75 1.95 0.08
N VAL A 203 -12.58 2.33 -1.18
CA VAL A 203 -11.80 3.50 -1.61
C VAL A 203 -12.58 4.80 -1.40
N ARG A 204 -13.92 4.75 -1.41
CA ARG A 204 -14.83 5.88 -1.10
C ARG A 204 -14.57 7.13 -1.95
N LEU A 205 -14.73 6.98 -3.26
CA LEU A 205 -14.53 8.10 -4.20
C LEU A 205 -15.59 9.20 -4.10
N SER A 206 -16.77 8.91 -3.55
CA SER A 206 -17.84 9.88 -3.29
C SER A 206 -18.48 9.65 -1.91
N THR A 207 -19.26 10.63 -1.45
CA THR A 207 -19.95 10.62 -0.15
C THR A 207 -21.19 9.72 -0.11
N ASP A 208 -21.50 9.03 -1.21
CA ASP A 208 -22.56 8.02 -1.33
C ASP A 208 -21.87 6.68 -1.71
N PRO A 209 -22.47 5.48 -1.54
CA PRO A 209 -21.86 4.28 -2.09
C PRO A 209 -21.82 4.44 -3.60
N ASP A 210 -20.65 4.78 -4.15
CA ASP A 210 -20.36 4.73 -5.58
C ASP A 210 -20.20 3.25 -5.96
N PRO A 211 -21.23 2.62 -6.57
CA PRO A 211 -21.14 1.22 -6.96
C PRO A 211 -20.17 1.02 -8.13
N GLY A 212 -19.64 2.12 -8.71
CA GLY A 212 -18.70 2.09 -9.82
C GLY A 212 -17.37 1.46 -9.45
N VAL A 213 -16.74 1.88 -8.35
CA VAL A 213 -15.40 1.36 -7.99
C VAL A 213 -15.49 0.31 -6.90
N ASP A 214 -16.19 0.57 -5.81
CA ASP A 214 -16.18 -0.31 -4.64
C ASP A 214 -17.18 -1.46 -4.78
N ARG A 215 -16.66 -2.69 -4.85
CA ARG A 215 -17.44 -3.93 -4.81
C ARG A 215 -17.28 -4.60 -3.46
N GLY A 216 -18.28 -4.40 -2.60
CA GLY A 216 -18.34 -5.06 -1.31
C GLY A 216 -19.40 -4.45 -0.37
N PRO A 217 -19.37 -4.85 0.92
CA PRO A 217 -18.46 -5.85 1.47
C PRO A 217 -18.73 -7.24 0.87
N LEU A 218 -17.68 -7.96 0.49
CA LEU A 218 -17.78 -9.36 0.10
C LEU A 218 -18.16 -10.20 1.32
N LYS A 219 -18.89 -11.30 1.07
CA LYS A 219 -19.35 -12.21 2.11
C LYS A 219 -18.15 -12.97 2.69
N ASP A 220 -17.96 -12.89 4.00
CA ASP A 220 -16.89 -13.58 4.72
C ASP A 220 -17.38 -13.97 6.13
N PRO A 221 -17.50 -15.27 6.46
CA PRO A 221 -17.14 -16.43 5.66
C PRO A 221 -18.13 -16.69 4.51
N LEU A 222 -17.70 -17.42 3.46
CA LEU A 222 -18.54 -17.71 2.28
C LEU A 222 -19.85 -18.43 2.65
N ALA A 223 -19.84 -19.26 3.68
CA ALA A 223 -21.01 -19.90 4.25
C ALA A 223 -20.92 -19.97 5.77
N TYR A 224 -22.06 -19.81 6.45
CA TYR A 224 -22.17 -20.10 7.87
C TYR A 224 -22.52 -21.59 8.03
N GLY A 225 -21.65 -22.34 8.70
CA GLY A 225 -21.83 -23.79 8.88
C GLY A 225 -21.45 -24.60 7.62
N ARG A 226 -21.96 -25.83 7.54
CA ARG A 226 -21.68 -26.76 6.44
C ARG A 226 -22.77 -26.68 5.38
N THR A 227 -22.39 -26.73 4.12
CA THR A 227 -23.30 -26.89 2.98
C THR A 227 -22.87 -28.11 2.15
N THR A 228 -23.69 -28.54 1.20
CA THR A 228 -23.31 -29.63 0.27
C THR A 228 -22.10 -29.27 -0.60
N ALA A 229 -21.93 -27.99 -0.95
CA ALA A 229 -20.78 -27.49 -1.69
C ALA A 229 -19.56 -27.22 -0.80
N LEU A 230 -19.78 -26.87 0.47
CA LEU A 230 -18.74 -26.52 1.46
C LEU A 230 -18.95 -27.38 2.71
N PRO A 231 -18.47 -28.63 2.73
CA PRO A 231 -18.74 -29.59 3.80
C PRO A 231 -17.95 -29.29 5.09
N LEU A 232 -16.97 -28.39 5.03
CA LEU A 232 -16.24 -27.89 6.18
C LEU A 232 -16.73 -26.48 6.53
N PRO A 233 -16.73 -26.09 7.82
CA PRO A 233 -16.99 -24.71 8.19
C PRO A 233 -16.00 -23.77 7.51
N GLU A 234 -16.52 -22.79 6.79
CA GLU A 234 -15.69 -21.82 6.09
C GLU A 234 -15.01 -20.86 7.08
N PRO A 235 -13.70 -20.61 6.93
CA PRO A 235 -12.98 -19.68 7.78
C PRO A 235 -13.36 -18.23 7.45
N ILE A 236 -13.19 -17.35 8.44
CA ILE A 236 -13.15 -15.89 8.20
C ILE A 236 -11.78 -15.59 7.59
N LEU A 237 -11.76 -15.17 6.33
CA LEU A 237 -10.52 -14.95 5.58
C LEU A 237 -9.93 -13.56 5.81
N GLY A 238 -10.76 -12.55 6.13
CA GLY A 238 -10.32 -11.18 6.38
C GLY A 238 -9.48 -10.63 5.23
N HIS A 239 -8.21 -10.35 5.49
CA HIS A 239 -7.27 -9.75 4.53
C HIS A 239 -6.67 -10.73 3.50
N SER A 240 -6.89 -12.04 3.65
CA SER A 240 -6.24 -13.09 2.85
C SER A 240 -7.16 -13.66 1.77
N ASP A 241 -6.62 -14.36 0.77
CA ASP A 241 -7.39 -15.18 -0.18
C ASP A 241 -8.56 -14.47 -0.89
N TYR A 242 -8.35 -13.22 -1.30
CA TYR A 242 -9.32 -12.52 -2.15
C TYR A 242 -9.41 -13.15 -3.55
N GLN A 243 -8.31 -13.67 -4.09
CA GLN A 243 -8.30 -14.28 -5.43
C GLN A 243 -9.08 -15.60 -5.50
N ALA A 244 -9.26 -16.28 -4.37
CA ALA A 244 -10.07 -17.48 -4.26
C ALA A 244 -11.58 -17.18 -4.16
N ASP A 245 -11.94 -15.92 -3.88
CA ASP A 245 -13.34 -15.50 -3.80
C ASP A 245 -13.99 -15.56 -5.21
N PRO A 246 -15.16 -16.21 -5.38
CA PRO A 246 -15.85 -16.26 -6.67
C PRO A 246 -16.13 -14.88 -7.28
N VAL A 247 -16.30 -13.85 -6.44
CA VAL A 247 -16.49 -12.48 -6.91
C VAL A 247 -15.24 -11.94 -7.58
N PHE A 248 -14.03 -12.35 -7.17
CA PHE A 248 -12.79 -11.91 -7.81
C PHE A 248 -12.74 -12.31 -9.29
N ALA A 249 -13.04 -13.57 -9.60
CA ALA A 249 -13.05 -14.06 -10.98
C ALA A 249 -14.12 -13.34 -11.81
N LYS A 250 -15.31 -13.12 -11.22
CA LYS A 250 -16.41 -12.40 -11.86
C LYS A 250 -16.05 -10.95 -12.21
N GLU A 251 -15.55 -10.18 -11.24
CA GLU A 251 -15.22 -8.76 -11.44
C GLU A 251 -13.99 -8.61 -12.34
N ARG A 252 -13.01 -9.52 -12.28
CA ARG A 252 -11.90 -9.56 -13.23
C ARG A 252 -12.40 -9.80 -14.67
N ALA A 253 -13.34 -10.73 -14.87
CA ALA A 253 -13.92 -10.99 -16.18
C ALA A 253 -14.71 -9.78 -16.69
N ALA A 254 -15.54 -9.16 -15.84
CA ALA A 254 -16.28 -7.94 -16.17
C ALA A 254 -15.34 -6.78 -16.55
N LEU A 255 -14.22 -6.60 -15.83
CA LEU A 255 -13.20 -5.62 -16.20
C LEU A 255 -12.54 -5.92 -17.54
N LEU A 256 -12.29 -7.19 -17.88
CA LEU A 256 -11.71 -7.56 -19.18
C LEU A 256 -12.68 -7.28 -20.33
N GLU A 257 -13.98 -7.55 -20.12
CA GLU A 257 -15.04 -7.23 -21.06
C GLU A 257 -15.19 -5.71 -21.25
N GLU A 258 -15.24 -4.95 -20.15
CA GLU A 258 -15.31 -3.49 -20.16
C GLU A 258 -14.09 -2.86 -20.84
N LEU A 259 -12.90 -3.40 -20.58
CA LEU A 259 -11.68 -2.96 -21.23
C LEU A 259 -11.71 -3.21 -22.74
N GLY A 260 -12.46 -4.20 -23.22
CA GLY A 260 -12.68 -4.48 -24.64
C GLY A 260 -11.43 -5.02 -25.38
N PRO A 261 -11.60 -5.91 -26.37
CA PRO A 261 -10.46 -6.42 -27.12
C PRO A 261 -9.96 -5.37 -28.12
N LEU A 262 -8.73 -4.90 -27.93
CA LEU A 262 -7.81 -4.74 -29.04
C LEU A 262 -6.88 -5.94 -28.96
N LEU A 263 -7.17 -6.99 -29.74
CA LEU A 263 -6.25 -8.12 -29.89
C LEU A 263 -4.87 -7.55 -30.20
N PRO A 264 -3.84 -7.84 -29.38
CA PRO A 264 -2.47 -7.47 -29.69
C PRO A 264 -2.16 -7.92 -31.11
N ARG A 265 -1.86 -6.97 -32.00
CA ARG A 265 -1.22 -7.35 -33.26
C ARG A 265 0.15 -7.91 -32.87
N GLN A 266 0.30 -9.22 -32.84
CA GLN A 266 1.61 -9.84 -32.80
C GLN A 266 2.34 -9.34 -34.05
N GLY A 267 3.44 -8.62 -33.87
CA GLY A 267 4.25 -8.10 -34.97
C GLY A 267 4.93 -9.24 -35.71
N GLY A 268 4.19 -9.90 -36.60
CA GLY A 268 4.68 -10.97 -37.47
C GLY A 268 5.18 -10.50 -38.83
N ASP A 269 4.90 -9.26 -39.25
CA ASP A 269 5.16 -8.83 -40.64
C ASP A 269 6.57 -8.25 -40.89
N ALA A 270 7.50 -8.35 -39.94
CA ALA A 270 8.85 -7.83 -40.10
C ALA A 270 9.92 -8.88 -40.48
N LEU A 271 9.56 -10.16 -40.61
CA LEU A 271 10.52 -11.24 -40.91
C LEU A 271 10.32 -11.95 -42.26
N GLU A 272 9.29 -11.63 -43.04
CA GLU A 272 9.06 -12.25 -44.37
C GLU A 272 9.35 -11.35 -45.59
N LYS A 273 9.87 -10.13 -45.41
CA LYS A 273 10.27 -9.24 -46.52
C LYS A 273 11.78 -9.02 -46.66
N GLY A 274 12.59 -10.02 -46.30
CA GLY A 274 14.06 -9.97 -46.38
C GLY A 274 14.71 -11.02 -47.29
N GLN A 275 13.94 -11.91 -47.92
CA GLN A 275 14.47 -12.98 -48.77
C GLN A 275 13.81 -13.00 -50.16
N GLU A 276 13.98 -11.91 -50.91
CA GLU A 276 14.02 -12.00 -52.38
C GLU A 276 15.40 -11.57 -52.83
N GLY A 277 16.24 -12.56 -53.15
CA GLY A 277 17.59 -12.35 -53.63
C GLY A 277 17.61 -11.70 -55.03
N PRO A 278 18.63 -10.90 -55.36
CA PRO A 278 18.76 -10.40 -56.72
C PRO A 278 19.21 -11.51 -57.67
N ALA A 279 18.41 -11.71 -58.71
CA ALA A 279 18.69 -12.59 -59.82
C ALA A 279 20.01 -12.22 -60.51
N SER A 280 20.79 -13.25 -60.84
CA SER A 280 22.05 -13.22 -61.55
C SER A 280 21.96 -12.47 -62.89
N GLN A 281 22.72 -11.39 -63.03
CA GLN A 281 23.03 -10.78 -64.32
C GLN A 281 24.37 -11.33 -64.82
N LYS A 282 24.30 -12.09 -65.92
CA LYS A 282 25.46 -12.63 -66.64
C LYS A 282 26.37 -11.49 -67.11
N SER A 283 27.62 -11.49 -66.63
CA SER A 283 28.70 -10.70 -67.21
C SER A 283 29.65 -11.63 -67.97
N SER A 284 29.72 -11.43 -69.27
CA SER A 284 30.69 -12.00 -70.19
C SER A 284 31.99 -11.20 -70.12
N GLY A 285 33.14 -11.84 -69.86
CA GLY A 285 34.43 -11.15 -69.90
C GLY A 285 35.65 -11.96 -69.48
N ARG A 286 36.11 -12.82 -70.40
CA ARG A 286 37.52 -13.10 -70.75
C ARG A 286 38.66 -12.82 -69.72
N SER A 287 39.44 -13.88 -69.50
CA SER A 287 40.91 -13.97 -69.73
C SER A 287 41.89 -13.90 -68.55
N SER A 288 42.70 -14.97 -68.49
CA SER A 288 44.14 -15.06 -68.16
C SER A 288 44.62 -14.80 -66.73
N GLY A 289 45.37 -15.79 -66.22
CA GLY A 289 46.25 -15.68 -65.05
C GLY A 289 46.29 -16.95 -64.25
#